data_AF-A0A6N9GC39-F1
#
_entry.id   AF-A0A6N9GC39-F1
#
_cell.length_a   1.000
_cell.length_b   1.000
_cell.length_c   1.000
_cell.angle_alpha   90.00
_cell.angle_beta   90.00
_cell.angle_gamma   90.00
#
_symmetry.space_group_name_H-M   'P 1'
#
loop_
_entity.id
_entity.type
_entity.pdbx_description
1 polymer ?
#
loop_
_entity_poly.entity_id
_entity_poly.type
_entity_poly.pdbx_seq_one_letter_code
_entity_poly.pdbx_strand_id
1 'polypeptide(L)'
;ETKKIGDTAQDYGISMALHMSAMPVAQMASVHCAAATENFIALEHHHVDVPWWDDLVSGLPKPAVQDGFMTVPDAPGLGIELNEEAIREHTSEKDPGYFEPTDEWNELRSHDRLWS
;
A
#
# COMPACT_ATOMS: atom_id res chain seq x y z
N GLU A 1 11.53 4.79 8.21
CA GLU A 1 12.83 4.70 7.48
C GLU A 1 12.77 5.20 6.03
N THR A 2 11.77 4.86 5.21
CA THR A 2 11.69 5.30 3.78
C THR A 2 11.94 6.78 3.56
N LYS A 3 11.28 7.68 4.31
CA LYS A 3 11.52 9.12 4.20
C LYS A 3 12.97 9.52 4.48
N LYS A 4 13.64 8.93 5.49
CA LYS A 4 15.05 9.24 5.79
C LYS A 4 15.97 8.86 4.63
N ILE A 5 15.67 7.75 3.96
CA ILE A 5 16.39 7.31 2.75
C ILE A 5 16.12 8.29 1.61
N GLY A 6 14.86 8.72 1.43
CA GLY A 6 14.46 9.72 0.45
C GLY A 6 15.16 11.07 0.66
N ASP A 7 15.20 11.56 1.91
CA ASP A 7 15.89 12.80 2.28
C ASP A 7 17.40 12.70 1.98
N THR A 8 18.02 11.54 2.27
CA THR A 8 19.43 11.31 1.89
C THR A 8 19.61 11.32 0.37
N ALA A 9 18.72 10.67 -0.38
CA ALA A 9 18.77 10.68 -1.84
C ALA A 9 18.60 12.10 -2.41
N GLN A 10 17.75 12.92 -1.79
CA GLN A 10 17.53 14.32 -2.16
C GLN A 10 18.80 15.16 -1.98
N ASP A 11 19.59 14.94 -0.92
CA ASP A 11 20.88 15.64 -0.72
C ASP A 11 21.87 15.40 -1.89
N TYR A 12 21.72 14.28 -2.60
CA TYR A 12 22.49 13.94 -3.80
C TYR A 12 21.77 14.24 -5.12
N GLY A 13 20.59 14.88 -5.08
CA GLY A 13 19.80 15.20 -6.27
C GLY A 13 19.23 13.98 -6.98
N ILE A 14 19.03 12.87 -6.27
CA ILE A 14 18.48 11.62 -6.81
C ILE A 14 16.97 11.62 -6.61
N SER A 15 16.20 11.50 -7.70
CA SER A 15 14.76 11.33 -7.65
C SER A 15 14.34 9.96 -7.10
N MET A 16 13.19 9.92 -6.43
CA MET A 16 12.66 8.71 -5.81
C MET A 16 11.30 8.32 -6.40
N ALA A 17 11.24 7.13 -6.99
CA ALA A 17 9.98 6.44 -7.25
C ALA A 17 9.71 5.47 -6.09
N LEU A 18 8.44 5.35 -5.69
CA LEU A 18 8.02 4.41 -4.66
C LEU A 18 7.43 3.16 -5.30
N HIS A 19 8.10 2.04 -5.09
CA HIS A 19 7.55 0.72 -5.37
C HIS A 19 6.41 0.43 -4.40
N MET A 20 5.32 -0.09 -4.93
CA MET A 20 4.13 -0.43 -4.16
C MET A 20 3.44 -1.61 -4.84
N SER A 21 3.48 -2.76 -4.16
CA SER A 21 2.69 -3.92 -4.53
C SER A 21 1.94 -4.45 -3.32
N ALA A 22 0.82 -3.78 -3.00
CA ALA A 22 -0.05 -4.12 -1.87
C ALA A 22 -1.49 -3.59 -2.07
N MET A 23 -2.31 -3.81 -1.03
CA MET A 23 -3.72 -3.40 -0.91
C MET A 23 -3.86 -1.95 -0.40
N PRO A 24 -5.08 -1.35 -0.35
CA PRO A 24 -5.27 0.08 -0.12
C PRO A 24 -4.62 0.66 1.14
N VAL A 25 -4.50 -0.14 2.22
CA VAL A 25 -3.85 0.31 3.46
C VAL A 25 -2.39 0.72 3.21
N ALA A 26 -1.62 -0.14 2.55
CA ALA A 26 -0.22 0.13 2.24
C ALA A 26 -0.07 1.17 1.12
N GLN A 27 -1.03 1.22 0.18
CA GLN A 27 -1.10 2.29 -0.81
C GLN A 27 -1.20 3.65 -0.12
N MET A 28 -2.13 3.82 0.83
CA MET A 28 -2.31 5.10 1.52
C MET A 28 -1.14 5.45 2.41
N ALA A 29 -0.50 4.47 3.07
CA ALA A 29 0.77 4.70 3.76
C ALA A 29 1.85 5.24 2.81
N SER A 30 1.90 4.71 1.58
CA SER A 30 2.83 5.18 0.54
C SER A 30 2.46 6.57 0.00
N VAL A 31 1.17 6.88 -0.14
CA VAL A 31 0.67 8.23 -0.50
C VAL A 31 1.12 9.28 0.52
N HIS A 32 0.94 9.02 1.82
CA HIS A 32 1.43 9.92 2.87
C HIS A 32 2.96 10.04 2.87
N CYS A 33 3.68 8.94 2.64
CA CYS A 33 5.14 8.98 2.54
C CYS A 33 5.61 9.80 1.33
N ALA A 34 4.96 9.63 0.17
CA ALA A 34 5.22 10.39 -1.05
C ALA A 34 4.99 11.89 -0.82
N ALA A 35 3.85 12.26 -0.24
CA ALA A 35 3.49 13.64 0.04
C ALA A 35 4.48 14.33 1.00
N ALA A 36 5.11 13.58 1.89
CA ALA A 36 6.12 14.08 2.82
C ALA A 36 7.55 14.09 2.23
N THR A 37 7.75 13.68 0.97
CA THR A 37 9.08 13.51 0.38
C THR A 37 9.30 14.43 -0.82
N GLU A 38 10.34 15.27 -0.75
CA GLU A 38 10.60 16.36 -1.72
C GLU A 38 11.04 15.86 -3.11
N ASN A 39 11.73 14.73 -3.19
CA ASN A 39 12.28 14.16 -4.42
C ASN A 39 11.40 13.10 -5.08
N PHE A 40 10.13 13.01 -4.68
CA PHE A 40 9.18 12.05 -5.20
C PHE A 40 8.81 12.34 -6.66
N ILE A 41 8.79 11.29 -7.51
CA ILE A 41 8.40 11.42 -8.93
C ILE A 41 7.20 10.56 -9.33
N ALA A 42 7.01 9.40 -8.72
CA ALA A 42 5.94 8.46 -9.06
C ALA A 42 5.74 7.44 -7.94
N LEU A 43 4.48 7.04 -7.73
CA LEU A 43 4.09 5.96 -6.83
C LEU A 43 3.44 4.88 -7.69
N GLU A 44 3.96 3.67 -7.59
CA GLU A 44 3.36 2.53 -8.27
C GLU A 44 1.94 2.29 -7.77
N HIS A 45 1.06 1.92 -8.71
CA HIS A 45 -0.27 1.41 -8.44
C HIS A 45 -0.60 0.34 -9.47
N HIS A 46 -0.58 -0.93 -9.06
CA HIS A 46 -0.71 -2.07 -9.97
C HIS A 46 -2.12 -2.70 -10.00
N HIS A 47 -3.05 -2.20 -9.18
CA HIS A 47 -4.42 -2.71 -9.07
C HIS A 47 -5.42 -2.00 -10.01
N VAL A 48 -4.93 -1.40 -11.10
CA VAL A 48 -5.75 -0.61 -12.04
C VAL A 48 -6.90 -1.41 -12.69
N ASP A 49 -6.75 -2.73 -12.79
CA ASP A 49 -7.73 -3.63 -13.42
C ASP A 49 -8.51 -4.48 -12.40
N VAL A 50 -8.52 -4.09 -11.12
CA VAL A 50 -9.23 -4.80 -10.04
C VAL A 50 -10.43 -3.97 -9.58
N PRO A 51 -11.66 -4.22 -10.11
CA PRO A 51 -12.79 -3.32 -9.93
C PRO A 51 -13.23 -3.14 -8.47
N TRP A 52 -13.01 -4.15 -7.64
CA TRP A 52 -13.40 -4.18 -6.22
C TRP A 52 -12.31 -3.65 -5.28
N TRP A 53 -11.15 -3.24 -5.78
CA TRP A 53 -10.03 -2.80 -4.94
C TRP A 53 -10.41 -1.55 -4.11
N ASP A 54 -11.13 -0.61 -4.73
CA ASP A 54 -11.65 0.60 -4.07
C ASP A 54 -12.75 0.29 -3.03
N ASP A 55 -13.34 -0.91 -3.07
CA ASP A 55 -14.39 -1.32 -2.14
C ASP A 55 -13.84 -1.89 -0.83
N LEU A 56 -12.56 -2.25 -0.78
CA LEU A 56 -11.90 -2.76 0.42
C LEU A 56 -11.79 -1.72 1.54
N VAL A 57 -11.90 -0.43 1.21
CA VAL A 57 -11.82 0.67 2.17
C VAL A 57 -12.87 1.75 1.88
N SER A 58 -13.19 2.55 2.89
CA SER A 58 -13.96 3.79 2.74
C SER A 58 -13.08 5.01 3.03
N GLY A 59 -13.59 6.22 2.78
CA GLY A 59 -12.88 7.49 3.05
C GLY A 59 -12.15 8.09 1.84
N LEU A 60 -11.99 7.32 0.76
CA LEU A 60 -11.43 7.79 -0.51
C LEU A 60 -12.55 8.10 -1.54
N PRO A 61 -12.29 8.98 -2.51
CA PRO A 61 -13.14 9.06 -3.70
C PRO A 61 -13.14 7.72 -4.45
N LYS A 62 -14.20 7.49 -5.23
CA LYS A 62 -14.33 6.30 -6.09
C LYS A 62 -14.53 6.76 -7.53
N PRO A 63 -13.57 6.54 -8.45
CA PRO A 63 -12.32 5.79 -8.24
C PRO A 63 -11.30 6.53 -7.36
N ALA A 64 -10.44 5.78 -6.66
CA ALA A 64 -9.40 6.37 -5.80
C ALA A 64 -8.33 7.12 -6.61
N VAL A 65 -7.99 6.60 -7.80
CA VAL A 65 -7.13 7.28 -8.78
C VAL A 65 -7.98 8.09 -9.74
N GLN A 66 -7.72 9.41 -9.81
CA GLN A 66 -8.37 10.32 -10.74
C GLN A 66 -7.29 11.05 -11.54
N ASP A 67 -7.39 10.98 -12.88
CA ASP A 67 -6.43 11.57 -13.82
C ASP A 67 -4.96 11.19 -13.57
N GLY A 68 -4.72 9.98 -13.03
CA GLY A 68 -3.39 9.48 -12.69
C GLY A 68 -2.87 9.91 -11.31
N PHE A 69 -3.70 10.54 -10.48
CA PHE A 69 -3.33 11.02 -9.15
C PHE A 69 -4.22 10.42 -8.06
N MET A 70 -3.67 10.25 -6.87
CA MET A 70 -4.43 9.99 -5.64
C MET A 70 -4.36 11.21 -4.73
N THR A 71 -5.50 11.57 -4.13
CA THR A 71 -5.56 12.70 -3.19
C THR A 71 -5.04 12.25 -1.82
N VAL A 72 -4.18 13.06 -1.21
CA VAL A 72 -3.80 12.88 0.19
C VAL A 72 -4.99 13.30 1.06
N PRO A 73 -5.55 12.42 1.91
CA PRO A 73 -6.74 12.74 2.69
C PRO A 73 -6.40 13.68 3.85
N ASP A 74 -7.34 14.58 4.18
CA ASP A 74 -7.28 15.45 5.36
C ASP A 74 -7.74 14.74 6.65
N ALA A 75 -8.39 13.59 6.52
CA ALA A 75 -8.87 12.79 7.65
C ALA A 75 -7.69 12.22 8.47
N PRO A 76 -7.87 11.99 9.79
CA PRO A 76 -6.79 11.49 10.65
C PRO A 76 -6.20 10.14 10.20
N GLY A 77 -4.92 9.94 10.52
CA GLY A 77 -4.22 8.68 10.24
C GLY A 77 -3.97 8.49 8.75
N LEU A 78 -4.38 7.34 8.22
CA LEU A 78 -4.31 7.03 6.78
C LEU A 78 -5.52 7.57 5.99
N GLY A 79 -6.50 8.18 6.68
CA GLY A 79 -7.72 8.71 6.07
C GLY A 79 -8.65 7.66 5.46
N ILE A 80 -8.56 6.41 5.92
CA ILE A 80 -9.37 5.28 5.43
C ILE A 80 -9.92 4.45 6.59
N GLU A 81 -11.04 3.79 6.35
CA GLU A 81 -11.58 2.73 7.22
C GLU A 81 -11.69 1.42 6.45
N LEU A 82 -11.49 0.28 7.11
CA LEU A 82 -11.59 -1.03 6.48
C LEU A 82 -13.04 -1.40 6.21
N ASN A 83 -13.33 -1.90 5.01
CA ASN A 83 -14.58 -2.57 4.70
C ASN A 83 -14.41 -4.08 4.91
N GLU A 84 -14.68 -4.56 6.12
CA GLU A 84 -14.49 -5.97 6.47
C GLU A 84 -15.33 -6.93 5.61
N GLU A 85 -16.52 -6.52 5.17
CA GLU A 85 -17.39 -7.33 4.31
C GLU A 85 -16.73 -7.59 2.95
N ALA A 86 -16.28 -6.53 2.27
CA ALA A 86 -15.58 -6.65 0.99
C ALA A 86 -14.26 -7.42 1.12
N ILE A 87 -13.51 -7.22 2.22
CA ILE A 87 -12.27 -7.98 2.44
C ILE A 87 -12.57 -9.48 2.55
N ARG A 88 -13.61 -9.87 3.31
CA ARG A 88 -14.00 -11.28 3.44
C ARG A 88 -14.50 -11.86 2.11
N GLU A 89 -15.26 -11.09 1.34
CA GLU A 89 -15.74 -11.49 0.01
C GLU A 89 -14.59 -11.78 -0.96
N HIS A 90 -13.53 -10.98 -0.91
CA HIS A 90 -12.38 -11.09 -1.81
C HIS A 90 -11.16 -11.81 -1.20
N THR A 91 -11.33 -12.47 -0.05
CA THR A 91 -10.28 -13.32 0.51
C THR A 91 -10.10 -14.56 -0.37
N SER A 92 -8.85 -14.94 -0.64
CA SER A 92 -8.51 -16.06 -1.51
C SER A 92 -9.06 -17.39 -0.96
N GLU A 93 -9.73 -18.18 -1.81
CA GLU A 93 -10.14 -19.54 -1.42
C GLU A 93 -8.96 -20.45 -1.07
N LYS A 94 -7.77 -20.17 -1.62
CA LYS A 94 -6.54 -20.93 -1.34
C LYS A 94 -5.90 -20.57 0.00
N ASP A 95 -6.24 -19.39 0.52
CA ASP A 95 -5.71 -18.85 1.76
C ASP A 95 -6.79 -18.01 2.46
N PRO A 96 -7.78 -18.68 3.11
CA PRO A 96 -8.99 -18.04 3.62
C PRO A 96 -8.79 -17.33 4.97
N GLY A 97 -7.54 -17.19 5.44
CA GLY A 97 -7.22 -16.61 6.74
C GLY A 97 -7.71 -15.16 6.86
N TYR A 98 -8.34 -14.83 7.98
CA TYR A 98 -8.82 -13.47 8.27
C TYR A 98 -8.45 -13.07 9.69
N PHE A 99 -7.45 -12.18 9.82
CA PHE A 99 -6.83 -11.81 11.10
C PHE A 99 -6.46 -13.01 11.97
N GLU A 100 -5.82 -14.00 11.37
CA GLU A 100 -5.33 -15.17 12.09
C GLU A 100 -4.23 -14.79 13.09
N PRO A 101 -4.04 -15.57 14.17
CA PRO A 101 -2.92 -15.38 15.07
C PRO A 101 -1.59 -15.45 14.33
N THR A 102 -0.66 -14.56 14.66
CA THR A 102 0.65 -14.50 13.98
C THR A 102 1.69 -15.44 14.58
N ASP A 103 1.27 -16.45 15.37
CA ASP A 103 2.19 -17.35 16.07
C ASP A 103 3.05 -18.17 15.12
N GLU A 104 2.57 -18.45 13.91
CA GLU A 104 3.33 -19.14 12.87
C GLU A 104 4.59 -18.39 12.42
N TRP A 105 4.62 -17.05 12.58
CA TRP A 105 5.78 -16.22 12.23
C TRP A 105 6.89 -16.28 13.28
N ASN A 106 6.63 -16.89 14.45
CA ASN A 106 7.66 -17.20 15.44
C ASN A 106 8.57 -18.35 14.99
N GLU A 107 8.12 -19.16 14.01
CA GLU A 107 8.87 -20.26 13.45
C GLU A 107 9.60 -19.83 12.17
N LEU A 108 10.79 -20.36 11.92
CA LEU A 108 11.57 -20.03 10.72
C LEU A 108 10.94 -20.66 9.46
N ARG A 109 10.00 -19.95 8.84
CA ARG A 109 9.42 -20.29 7.52
C ARG A 109 9.86 -19.27 6.49
N SER A 110 11.13 -19.29 6.09
CA SER A 110 11.54 -18.58 4.88
C SER A 110 11.42 -19.50 3.67
N HIS A 111 10.93 -18.95 2.57
CA HIS A 111 10.98 -19.61 1.28
C HIS A 111 12.32 -19.32 0.57
N ASP A 112 13.41 -19.31 1.35
CA ASP A 112 14.78 -19.10 0.88
C ASP A 112 15.21 -20.32 0.06
N ARG A 113 14.85 -20.30 -1.22
CA ARG A 113 15.34 -21.27 -2.19
C ARG A 113 16.71 -20.80 -2.68
N LEU A 114 17.63 -21.73 -2.86
CA LEU A 114 18.96 -21.46 -3.47
C LEU A 114 18.89 -21.09 -4.97
N TRP A 115 17.69 -20.99 -5.54
CA TRP A 115 17.44 -20.83 -6.97
C TRP A 115 16.02 -20.29 -7.21
N SER A 116 15.88 -19.47 -8.26
CA SER A 116 14.60 -18.93 -8.76
C SER A 116 14.14 -19.64 -10.01
#